data_AF-A0A4R5U3F6-F1
#
_entry.id   AF-A0A4R5U3F6-F1
#
_cell.length_a   1.000
_cell.length_b   1.000
_cell.length_c   1.000
_cell.angle_alpha   90.00
_cell.angle_beta   90.00
_cell.angle_gamma   90.00
#
_symmetry.space_group_name_H-M   'P 1'
#
loop_
_entity.id
_entity.type
_entity.pdbx_description
1 polymer ?
#
loop_
_entity_poly.entity_id
_entity_poly.type
_entity_poly.pdbx_seq_one_letter_code
_entity_poly.pdbx_strand_id
1 'polypeptide(L)'
;MRTQALPSPRIFNSHWTPAALQAAAEHHALIQTHTAYAAAVAALAGYAGRIDQARLRIMIARVTGSTEGTYWMAAALTVGHLAISFPQALTEHEASLLLQPLLAAERQAKSAARRAPPTRYSA
;
A
#
# COMPACT_ATOMS: atom_id res chain seq x y z
N MET A 1 -1.93 25.93 7.34
CA MET A 1 -2.63 24.66 7.66
C MET A 1 -2.13 23.60 6.70
N ARG A 2 -1.47 22.53 7.20
CA ARG A 2 -1.01 21.41 6.36
C ARG A 2 -2.18 20.46 6.15
N THR A 3 -2.82 20.52 4.99
CA THR A 3 -3.86 19.55 4.63
C THR A 3 -3.19 18.18 4.49
N GLN A 4 -3.25 17.35 5.53
CA GLN A 4 -2.94 15.94 5.42
C GLN A 4 -3.85 15.36 4.34
N ALA A 5 -3.30 14.56 3.44
CA ALA A 5 -4.11 13.76 2.54
C ALA A 5 -5.03 12.90 3.42
N LEU A 6 -6.32 12.93 3.12
CA LEU A 6 -7.28 12.09 3.83
C LEU A 6 -6.79 10.63 3.74
N PRO A 7 -6.80 9.89 4.87
CA PRO A 7 -6.39 8.49 4.88
C PRO A 7 -7.24 7.72 3.86
N SER A 8 -6.59 7.13 2.86
CA SER A 8 -7.28 6.36 1.83
C SER A 8 -7.98 5.18 2.49
N PRO A 9 -9.32 5.02 2.33
CA PRO A 9 -10.03 3.86 2.88
C PRO A 9 -9.46 2.53 2.37
N ARG A 10 -8.95 2.49 1.13
CA ARG A 10 -8.28 1.30 0.56
C ARG A 10 -7.00 0.90 1.29
N ILE A 11 -6.45 1.77 2.13
CA ILE A 11 -5.25 1.49 2.93
C ILE A 11 -5.63 1.34 4.40
N PHE A 12 -6.40 2.27 4.96
CA PHE A 12 -6.66 2.28 6.42
C PHE A 12 -7.89 1.50 6.86
N ASN A 13 -8.83 1.17 5.95
CA ASN A 13 -9.98 0.33 6.25
C ASN A 13 -9.82 -1.09 5.68
N SER A 14 -8.64 -1.41 5.15
CA SER A 14 -8.33 -2.73 4.59
C SER A 14 -7.91 -3.71 5.69
N HIS A 15 -8.39 -4.96 5.58
CA HIS A 15 -7.94 -6.05 6.44
C HIS A 15 -6.58 -6.56 5.97
N TRP A 16 -5.51 -5.94 6.48
CA TRP A 16 -4.15 -6.34 6.18
C TRP A 16 -3.77 -7.65 6.87
N THR A 17 -3.09 -8.52 6.12
CA THR A 17 -2.38 -9.69 6.65
C THR A 17 -0.88 -9.54 6.38
N PRO A 18 -0.01 -10.24 7.13
CA PRO A 18 1.43 -10.21 6.87
C PRO A 18 1.76 -10.57 5.41
N ALA A 19 1.10 -11.61 4.89
CA ALA A 19 1.29 -12.05 3.50
C ALA A 19 0.86 -10.98 2.47
N ALA A 20 -0.23 -10.25 2.73
CA ALA A 20 -0.65 -9.18 1.84
C ALA A 20 0.34 -8.00 1.83
N LEU A 21 0.84 -7.61 3.00
CA LEU A 21 1.84 -6.55 3.11
C LEU A 21 3.17 -6.96 2.46
N GLN A 22 3.56 -8.21 2.62
CA GLN A 22 4.73 -8.79 1.95
C GLN A 22 4.57 -8.77 0.43
N ALA A 23 3.42 -9.20 -0.10
CA ALA A 23 3.13 -9.14 -1.53
C ALA A 23 3.19 -7.70 -2.08
N ALA A 24 2.75 -6.71 -1.28
CA ALA A 24 2.90 -5.30 -1.65
C ALA A 24 4.37 -4.91 -1.78
N ALA A 25 5.21 -5.25 -0.79
CA ALA A 25 6.63 -4.93 -0.79
C ALA A 25 7.38 -5.60 -1.96
N GLU A 26 7.09 -6.86 -2.24
CA GLU A 26 7.69 -7.61 -3.35
C GLU A 26 7.33 -6.99 -4.71
N HIS A 27 6.05 -6.68 -4.93
CA HIS A 27 5.64 -6.00 -6.15
C HIS A 27 6.20 -4.57 -6.24
N HIS A 28 6.38 -3.89 -5.11
CA HIS A 28 7.02 -2.58 -5.09
C HIS A 28 8.48 -2.66 -5.56
N ALA A 29 9.23 -3.68 -5.12
CA ALA A 29 10.58 -3.92 -5.62
C ALA A 29 10.60 -4.21 -7.13
N LEU A 30 9.60 -4.95 -7.65
CA LEU A 30 9.49 -5.20 -9.09
C LEU A 30 9.25 -3.91 -9.89
N ILE A 31 8.29 -3.08 -9.48
CA ILE A 31 7.98 -1.87 -10.25
C ILE A 31 9.09 -0.82 -10.19
N GLN A 32 9.96 -0.86 -9.18
CA GLN A 32 11.14 0.03 -9.10
C GLN A 32 12.09 -0.16 -10.29
N THR A 33 12.06 -1.33 -10.95
CA THR A 33 12.87 -1.60 -12.15
C THR A 33 12.25 -1.05 -13.44
N HIS A 34 10.99 -0.59 -13.38
CA HIS A 34 10.28 -0.07 -14.54
C HIS A 34 10.77 1.33 -14.92
N THR A 35 10.97 1.60 -16.21
CA THR A 35 11.54 2.86 -16.72
C THR A 35 10.74 4.11 -16.31
N ALA A 36 9.41 3.99 -16.25
CA ALA A 36 8.51 5.07 -15.82
C ALA A 36 8.49 5.32 -14.29
N TYR A 37 9.07 4.43 -13.47
CA TYR A 37 8.95 4.51 -12.00
C TYR A 37 9.55 5.79 -11.42
N ALA A 38 10.77 6.14 -11.83
CA ALA A 38 11.47 7.30 -11.30
C ALA A 38 10.71 8.61 -11.58
N ALA A 39 10.18 8.76 -12.80
CA ALA A 39 9.36 9.91 -13.18
C ALA A 39 8.06 9.97 -12.36
N ALA A 40 7.37 8.84 -12.23
CA ALA A 40 6.12 8.74 -11.47
C ALA A 40 6.30 9.13 -9.99
N VAL A 41 7.37 8.65 -9.33
CA VAL A 41 7.67 8.99 -7.93
C VAL A 41 8.11 10.45 -7.80
N ALA A 42 8.88 10.97 -8.76
CA ALA A 42 9.28 12.38 -8.77
C ALA A 42 8.07 13.32 -8.85
N ALA A 43 7.07 12.98 -9.67
CA ALA A 43 5.81 13.73 -9.77
C ALA A 43 5.05 13.80 -8.43
N LEU A 44 5.21 12.79 -7.57
CA LEU A 44 4.57 12.70 -6.26
C LEU A 44 5.41 13.27 -5.11
N ALA A 45 6.69 13.57 -5.32
CA ALA A 45 7.63 13.92 -4.25
C ALA A 45 7.15 15.12 -3.40
N GLY A 46 6.56 16.15 -4.04
CA GLY A 46 6.01 17.32 -3.37
C GLY A 46 4.81 17.04 -2.43
N TYR A 47 4.21 15.85 -2.53
CA TYR A 47 3.05 15.44 -1.74
C TYR A 47 3.41 14.50 -0.58
N ALA A 48 4.65 14.01 -0.51
CA ALA A 48 5.07 13.03 0.51
C ALA A 48 4.80 13.51 1.95
N GLY A 49 4.99 14.80 2.22
CA GLY A 49 4.71 15.41 3.53
C GLY A 49 3.23 15.50 3.91
N ARG A 50 2.31 15.11 3.02
CA ARG A 50 0.86 15.06 3.29
C ARG A 50 0.40 13.71 3.80
N ILE A 51 1.26 12.69 3.78
CA ILE A 51 0.94 11.34 4.25
C ILE A 51 1.39 11.16 5.69
N ASP A 52 0.50 10.62 6.53
CA ASP A 52 0.82 10.25 7.91
C ASP A 52 1.63 8.95 7.95
N GLN A 53 2.95 9.11 7.77
CA GLN A 53 3.92 8.01 7.81
C GLN A 53 3.93 7.27 9.16
N ALA A 54 3.73 7.99 10.27
CA ALA A 54 3.75 7.40 11.59
C ALA A 54 2.57 6.43 11.77
N ARG A 55 1.37 6.87 11.41
CA ARG A 55 0.17 6.04 11.47
C ARG A 55 0.27 4.82 10.54
N LEU A 56 0.83 4.99 9.35
CA LEU A 56 1.03 3.89 8.40
C LEU A 56 2.00 2.84 8.97
N ARG A 57 3.13 3.26 9.56
CA ARG A 57 4.08 2.35 10.20
C ARG A 57 3.48 1.62 11.40
N ILE A 58 2.70 2.30 12.24
CA ILE A 58 1.99 1.69 13.38
C ILE A 58 1.02 0.62 12.89
N MET A 59 0.27 0.89 11.82
CA MET A 59 -0.64 -0.09 11.22
C MET A 59 0.12 -1.33 10.74
N ILE A 60 1.21 -1.17 10.02
CA ILE A 60 2.01 -2.31 9.53
C ILE A 60 2.58 -3.10 10.70
N ALA A 61 3.19 -2.45 11.70
CA ALA A 61 3.78 -3.11 12.85
C ALA A 61 2.76 -3.93 13.65
N ARG A 62 1.51 -3.46 13.77
CA ARG A 62 0.42 -4.21 14.40
C ARG A 62 0.07 -5.50 13.64
N VAL A 63 0.23 -5.51 12.33
CA VAL A 63 -0.07 -6.67 11.49
C VAL A 63 1.09 -7.65 11.47
N THR A 64 2.33 -7.18 11.36
CA THR A 64 3.50 -8.03 11.20
C THR A 64 4.10 -8.51 12.53
N GLY A 65 3.81 -7.85 13.64
CA GLY A 65 4.40 -8.15 14.95
C GLY A 65 5.91 -7.86 15.05
N SER A 66 6.53 -7.35 13.99
CA SER A 66 7.96 -7.03 13.91
C SER A 66 8.19 -5.71 13.15
N THR A 67 9.31 -5.07 13.45
CA THR A 67 9.83 -3.89 12.73
C THR A 67 10.72 -4.27 11.54
N GLU A 68 11.07 -5.56 11.42
CA GLU A 68 11.88 -6.06 10.32
C GLU A 68 11.04 -6.20 9.04
N GLY A 69 11.53 -5.71 7.90
CA GLY A 69 10.79 -5.67 6.64
C GLY A 69 9.70 -4.59 6.54
N THR A 70 9.36 -3.93 7.65
CA THR A 70 8.31 -2.89 7.74
C THR A 70 8.62 -1.67 6.87
N TYR A 71 9.89 -1.35 6.66
CA TYR A 71 10.30 -0.21 5.82
C TYR A 71 9.85 -0.37 4.36
N TRP A 72 10.05 -1.55 3.77
CA TRP A 72 9.67 -1.83 2.38
C TRP A 72 8.15 -1.86 2.21
N MET A 73 7.44 -2.43 3.19
CA MET A 73 5.98 -2.41 3.24
C MET A 73 5.45 -0.97 3.36
N ALA A 74 6.08 -0.15 4.20
CA ALA A 74 5.70 1.24 4.39
C ALA A 74 5.92 2.07 3.12
N ALA A 75 7.03 1.84 2.42
CA ALA A 75 7.32 2.48 1.14
C ALA A 75 6.25 2.12 0.09
N ALA A 76 5.93 0.83 -0.05
CA ALA A 76 4.93 0.35 -0.99
C ALA A 76 3.55 0.98 -0.75
N LEU A 77 3.08 0.97 0.49
CA LEU A 77 1.79 1.56 0.86
C LEU A 77 1.80 3.09 0.77
N THR A 78 2.92 3.75 1.05
CA THR A 78 3.05 5.20 0.88
C THR A 78 2.87 5.61 -0.57
N VAL A 79 3.56 4.94 -1.49
CA VAL A 79 3.47 5.21 -2.92
C VAL A 79 2.05 4.97 -3.42
N GLY A 80 1.43 3.86 -3.01
CA GLY A 80 0.02 3.59 -3.32
C GLY A 80 -0.93 4.64 -2.74
N HIS A 81 -0.69 5.13 -1.51
CA HIS A 81 -1.52 6.19 -0.91
C HIS A 81 -1.39 7.49 -1.69
N LEU A 82 -0.17 7.90 -2.03
CA LEU A 82 0.06 9.10 -2.85
C LEU A 82 -0.62 9.00 -4.22
N ALA A 83 -0.51 7.85 -4.89
CA ALA A 83 -1.17 7.64 -6.19
C ALA A 83 -2.71 7.71 -6.10
N ILE A 84 -3.32 7.21 -5.01
CA ILE A 84 -4.76 7.32 -4.79
C ILE A 84 -5.18 8.76 -4.44
N SER A 85 -4.39 9.45 -3.61
CA SER A 85 -4.75 10.76 -3.09
C SER A 85 -4.44 11.91 -4.05
N PHE A 86 -3.51 11.71 -4.98
CA PHE A 86 -3.07 12.73 -5.94
C PHE A 86 -3.02 12.20 -7.37
N PRO A 87 -4.11 11.61 -7.91
CA PRO A 87 -4.12 11.04 -9.25
C PRO A 87 -3.87 12.09 -10.33
N GLN A 88 -4.21 13.35 -10.09
CA GLN A 88 -3.97 14.46 -11.00
C GLN A 88 -2.49 14.79 -11.23
N ALA A 89 -1.59 14.27 -10.37
CA ALA A 89 -0.15 14.43 -10.52
C ALA A 89 0.48 13.35 -11.43
N LEU A 90 -0.32 12.40 -11.91
CA LEU A 90 0.13 11.21 -12.63
C LEU A 90 -0.60 11.09 -13.96
N THR A 91 0.09 10.52 -14.95
CA THR A 91 -0.59 9.94 -16.11
C THR A 91 -1.31 8.64 -15.71
N GLU A 92 -2.25 8.20 -16.53
CA GLU A 92 -2.96 6.93 -16.31
C GLU A 92 -1.99 5.73 -16.21
N HIS A 93 -0.94 5.73 -17.04
CA HIS A 93 0.08 4.69 -17.03
C HIS A 93 0.87 4.68 -15.72
N GLU A 94 1.32 5.85 -15.26
CA GLU A 94 2.06 5.97 -13.99
C GLU A 94 1.19 5.61 -12.79
N ALA A 95 -0.07 6.06 -12.77
CA ALA A 95 -1.02 5.68 -11.73
C ALA A 95 -1.23 4.17 -11.69
N SER A 96 -1.45 3.53 -12.85
CA SER A 96 -1.57 2.07 -12.96
C SER A 96 -0.32 1.35 -12.43
N LEU A 97 0.87 1.82 -12.81
CA LEU A 97 2.15 1.28 -12.34
C LEU A 97 2.28 1.37 -10.80
N LEU A 98 2.05 2.57 -10.24
CA LEU A 98 2.23 2.81 -8.80
C LEU A 98 1.15 2.14 -7.93
N LEU A 99 0.01 1.75 -8.51
CA LEU A 99 -1.04 1.00 -7.83
C LEU A 99 -0.84 -0.52 -7.86
N GLN A 100 0.07 -1.05 -8.69
CA GLN A 100 0.37 -2.49 -8.77
C GLN A 100 0.66 -3.15 -7.41
N PRO A 101 1.47 -2.55 -6.51
CA PRO A 101 1.74 -3.12 -5.19
C PRO A 101 0.47 -3.30 -4.35
N LEU A 102 -0.41 -2.29 -4.37
CA LEU A 102 -1.68 -2.35 -3.63
C LEU A 102 -2.60 -3.44 -4.20
N LEU A 103 -2.69 -3.55 -5.53
CA LEU A 103 -3.47 -4.59 -6.19
C LEU A 103 -2.94 -6.00 -5.86
N ALA A 104 -1.62 -6.19 -5.79
CA ALA A 104 -1.04 -7.46 -5.39
C ALA A 104 -1.42 -7.83 -3.94
N ALA A 105 -1.34 -6.85 -3.04
CA ALA A 105 -1.72 -7.01 -1.65
C ALA A 105 -3.21 -7.37 -1.50
N GLU A 106 -4.10 -6.68 -2.23
CA GLU A 106 -5.54 -6.96 -2.26
C GLU A 106 -5.85 -8.37 -2.78
N ARG A 107 -5.14 -8.83 -3.82
CA ARG A 107 -5.27 -10.20 -4.34
C ARG A 107 -4.86 -11.24 -3.31
N GLN A 108 -3.78 -10.98 -2.58
CA GLN A 108 -3.30 -11.88 -1.53
C GLN A 108 -4.27 -11.95 -0.35
N ALA A 109 -4.81 -10.81 0.08
CA ALA A 109 -5.81 -10.74 1.14
C ALA A 109 -7.09 -11.51 0.76
N LYS A 110 -7.59 -11.33 -0.48
CA LYS A 110 -8.75 -12.09 -1.00
C LYS A 110 -8.49 -13.59 -1.05
N SER A 111 -7.27 -13.99 -1.42
CA SER A 111 -6.89 -15.41 -1.48
C SER A 111 -6.84 -16.05 -0.10
N ALA A 112 -6.34 -15.32 0.91
CA ALA A 112 -6.36 -15.77 2.30
C ALA A 112 -7.80 -15.93 2.83
N ALA A 113 -8.68 -14.96 2.56
CA ALA A 113 -10.08 -15.02 2.98
C ALA A 113 -10.83 -16.23 2.39
N ARG A 114 -10.53 -16.61 1.13
CA ARG A 114 -11.12 -17.79 0.49
C ARG A 114 -10.63 -19.13 1.06
N ARG A 115 -9.45 -19.15 1.69
CA ARG A 115 -8.86 -20.36 2.28
C ARG A 115 -9.29 -20.58 3.74
N ALA A 116 -9.85 -19.56 4.39
CA ALA A 116 -10.40 -19.72 5.73
C ALA A 116 -11.68 -20.59 5.65
N PRO A 117 -11.77 -21.72 6.39
CA PRO A 117 -12.98 -22.52 6.40
C PRO A 117 -14.16 -21.70 6.93
N PRO A 118 -15.40 -21.92 6.45
CA PRO A 118 -16.56 -21.28 7.04
C PRO A 118 -16.62 -21.68 8.51
N THR A 119 -16.57 -20.69 9.40
CA THR A 119 -16.76 -20.89 10.83
C THR A 119 -18.17 -21.45 11.00
N ARG A 120 -18.30 -22.77 11.12
CA ARG A 120 -19.54 -23.39 11.54
C ARG A 120 -19.73 -22.98 12.99
N TYR A 121 -20.56 -21.96 13.22
CA TYR A 121 -21.17 -21.77 14.52
C TYR A 121 -22.06 -23.01 14.75
N SER A 122 -21.56 -23.94 15.57
CA SER A 122 -22.43 -24.92 16.21
C SER A 122 -23.26 -24.15 17.25
N ALA A 123 -24.57 -24.15 17.05
CA ALA A 123 -25.56 -23.71 18.03
C ALA A 123 -25.66 -24.71 19.19
#